data_AF-A0A510NWI1-F1
#
_entry.id   AF-A0A510NWI1-F1
#
_cell.length_a   1.000
_cell.length_b   1.000
_cell.length_c   1.000
_cell.angle_alpha   90.00
_cell.angle_beta   90.00
_cell.angle_gamma   90.00
#
_symmetry.space_group_name_H-M   'P 1'
#
loop_
_entity.id
_entity.type
_entity.pdbx_description
1 polymer ?
#
loop_
_entity_poly.entity_id
_entity_poly.type
_entity_poly.pdbx_seq_one_letter_code
_entity_poly.pdbx_strand_id
1 'polypeptide(L)'
;MLDTKLMTAGLVASCLLTLVELILDESGKGWRSLTGKIQRSILMHGDVIRTLSHLGRSLYWFARISIAARAICFDESLPMPPPALTCARSNTPSGNTLPSSVEENMALLAMHLESWAHLQSRSISWVKDSEELFLKQTCTASVIDNPPLLGEEYKNLPFEHIIRGIEIVCCASKLQRAIIATVLSWTNSPVSAIEPSILSLLPYYQWSLAGLSRQFVHPAWTSLTCGLPVMPDDLIYQQSKEAFSYAERSLENSADFEGLLYVPIMNIVGLEMKTAQERARALGFVTTLKTRGFAVAGKVEQDLKRAWVGQI
;
A
#
# COMPACT_ATOMS: atom_id res chain seq x y z
N MET A 1 -8.78 33.14 -4.07
CA MET A 1 -7.48 33.32 -3.36
C MET A 1 -7.57 33.06 -1.85
N LEU A 2 -8.69 33.37 -1.18
CA LEU A 2 -8.87 33.06 0.24
C LEU A 2 -8.97 31.54 0.48
N ASP A 3 -9.68 30.83 -0.40
CA ASP A 3 -9.92 29.38 -0.27
C ASP A 3 -8.65 28.53 -0.43
N THR A 4 -7.71 28.95 -1.29
CA THR A 4 -6.45 28.21 -1.51
C THR A 4 -5.50 28.32 -0.32
N LYS A 5 -5.47 29.48 0.34
CA LYS A 5 -4.70 29.68 1.58
C LYS A 5 -5.30 28.89 2.74
N LEU A 6 -6.63 28.90 2.86
CA LEU A 6 -7.35 28.14 3.88
C LEU A 6 -7.13 26.63 3.71
N MET A 7 -7.21 26.12 2.48
CA MET A 7 -6.94 24.72 2.16
C MET A 7 -5.48 24.34 2.45
N THR A 8 -4.52 25.18 2.08
CA THR A 8 -3.09 24.93 2.37
C THR A 8 -2.85 24.88 3.88
N ALA A 9 -3.38 25.84 4.64
CA ALA A 9 -3.27 25.84 6.10
C ALA A 9 -3.93 24.61 6.73
N GLY A 10 -5.11 24.21 6.24
CA GLY A 10 -5.80 22.99 6.66
C GLY A 10 -4.98 21.73 6.38
N LEU A 11 -4.34 21.62 5.22
CA LEU A 11 -3.46 20.50 4.87
C LEU A 11 -2.20 20.47 5.74
N VAL A 12 -1.57 21.62 6.00
CA VAL A 12 -0.41 21.71 6.92
C VAL A 12 -0.81 21.21 8.31
N ALA A 13 -1.87 21.78 8.89
CA ALA A 13 -2.35 21.39 10.22
C ALA A 13 -2.70 19.90 10.27
N SER A 14 -3.34 19.39 9.22
CA SER A 14 -3.69 17.98 9.09
C SER A 14 -2.48 17.04 9.02
N CYS A 15 -1.46 17.39 8.24
CA CYS A 15 -0.23 16.60 8.15
C CYS A 15 0.53 16.63 9.48
N LEU A 16 0.61 17.78 10.14
CA LEU A 16 1.23 17.89 11.47
C LEU A 16 0.48 17.07 12.53
N LEU A 17 -0.85 17.15 12.56
CA LEU A 17 -1.67 16.33 13.46
C LEU A 17 -1.47 14.84 13.18
N THR A 18 -1.29 14.44 11.92
CA THR A 18 -1.01 13.05 11.54
C THR A 18 0.30 12.57 12.16
N LEU A 19 1.33 13.41 12.15
CA LEU A 19 2.60 13.13 12.82
C LEU A 19 2.43 13.03 14.35
N VAL A 20 1.67 13.95 14.96
CA VAL A 20 1.39 13.93 16.40
C VAL A 20 0.67 12.64 16.82
N GLU A 21 -0.32 12.19 16.04
CA GLU A 21 -1.03 10.92 16.32
C GLU A 21 -0.08 9.72 16.22
N LEU A 22 0.85 9.69 15.27
CA LEU A 22 1.85 8.61 15.15
C LEU A 22 2.87 8.61 16.30
N ILE A 23 3.09 9.77 16.93
CA ILE A 23 3.92 9.93 18.13
C ILE A 23 3.17 9.45 19.38
N LEU A 24 1.90 9.83 19.53
CA LEU A 24 1.16 9.65 20.78
C LEU A 24 0.33 8.36 20.86
N ASP A 25 -0.18 7.85 19.74
CA ASP A 25 -1.10 6.71 19.73
C ASP A 25 -0.43 5.43 19.21
N GLU A 26 -0.05 4.54 20.13
CA GLU A 26 0.47 3.20 19.81
C GLU A 26 -0.54 2.36 19.03
N SER A 27 -1.85 2.60 19.20
CA SER A 27 -2.89 1.80 18.55
C SER A 27 -3.16 2.16 17.09
N GLY A 28 -2.73 3.35 16.65
CA GLY A 28 -3.00 3.90 15.32
C GLY A 28 -4.47 4.26 15.05
N LYS A 29 -5.36 4.21 16.05
CA LYS A 29 -6.79 4.56 15.92
C LYS A 29 -7.02 6.05 15.73
N GLY A 30 -6.25 6.90 16.41
CA GLY A 30 -6.25 8.34 16.24
C GLY A 30 -5.81 8.73 14.83
N TRP A 31 -4.72 8.11 14.35
CA TRP A 31 -4.25 8.24 12.97
C TRP A 31 -5.34 7.85 11.95
N ARG A 32 -6.05 6.74 12.19
CA ARG A 32 -7.22 6.32 11.38
C ARG A 32 -8.35 7.34 11.35
N SER A 33 -8.74 7.88 12.51
CA SER A 33 -9.82 8.89 12.58
C SER A 33 -9.44 10.18 11.85
N LEU A 34 -8.21 10.65 12.03
CA LEU A 34 -7.73 11.90 11.45
C LEU A 34 -7.62 11.81 9.93
N THR A 35 -6.99 10.76 9.40
CA THR A 35 -6.87 10.55 7.94
C THR A 35 -8.24 10.46 7.25
N GLY A 36 -9.25 9.88 7.89
CA GLY A 36 -10.63 9.89 7.37
C GLY A 36 -11.27 11.29 7.34
N LYS A 37 -10.89 12.20 8.23
CA LYS A 37 -11.30 13.62 8.16
C LYS A 37 -10.56 14.36 7.03
N ILE A 38 -9.26 14.11 6.88
CA ILE A 38 -8.43 14.69 5.80
C ILE A 38 -8.97 14.27 4.44
N GLN A 39 -9.28 12.99 4.26
CA GLN A 39 -9.85 12.45 3.03
C GLN A 39 -11.15 13.16 2.65
N ARG A 40 -12.08 13.33 3.61
CA ARG A 40 -13.33 14.06 3.37
C ARG A 40 -13.06 15.51 2.97
N SER A 41 -12.13 16.18 3.64
CA SER A 41 -11.74 17.55 3.29
C SER A 41 -11.18 17.66 1.87
N ILE A 42 -10.34 16.70 1.46
CA ILE A 42 -9.79 16.61 0.10
C ILE A 42 -10.91 16.43 -0.93
N LEU A 43 -11.84 15.50 -0.69
CA LEU A 43 -12.94 15.23 -1.61
C LEU A 43 -13.87 16.45 -1.79
N MET A 44 -14.10 17.22 -0.72
CA MET A 44 -14.93 18.43 -0.78
C MET A 44 -14.29 19.59 -1.55
N HIS A 45 -12.97 19.59 -1.74
CA HIS A 45 -12.22 20.69 -2.37
C HIS A 45 -11.43 20.26 -3.61
N GLY A 46 -11.86 19.16 -4.27
CA GLY A 46 -11.13 18.55 -5.38
C GLY A 46 -10.80 19.51 -6.55
N ASP A 47 -11.67 20.46 -6.85
CA ASP A 47 -11.48 21.40 -7.97
C ASP A 47 -10.39 22.47 -7.72
N VAL A 48 -9.93 22.63 -6.48
CA VAL A 48 -9.03 23.72 -6.06
C VAL A 48 -7.55 23.38 -6.32
N ILE A 49 -7.22 22.12 -6.64
CA ILE A 49 -5.83 21.61 -6.74
C ILE A 49 -4.97 22.43 -7.70
N ARG A 50 -5.51 22.79 -8.88
CA ARG A 50 -4.77 23.56 -9.91
C ARG A 50 -4.41 24.97 -9.45
N THR A 51 -5.09 25.48 -8.43
CA THR A 51 -4.89 26.84 -7.88
C THR A 51 -4.07 26.84 -6.59
N LEU A 52 -3.64 25.67 -6.11
CA LEU A 52 -2.78 25.54 -4.93
C LEU A 52 -1.34 25.97 -5.24
N SER A 53 -0.69 26.53 -4.21
CA SER A 53 0.76 26.77 -4.23
C SER A 53 1.53 25.46 -4.38
N HIS A 54 2.81 25.53 -4.75
CA HIS A 54 3.69 24.34 -4.81
C HIS A 54 3.70 23.54 -3.49
N LEU A 55 3.79 24.24 -2.35
CA LEU A 55 3.70 23.62 -1.03
C LEU A 55 2.34 22.95 -0.81
N GLY A 56 1.24 23.63 -1.16
CA GLY A 56 -0.10 23.07 -1.03
C GLY A 56 -0.31 21.80 -1.87
N ARG A 57 0.24 21.76 -3.09
CA ARG A 57 0.20 20.57 -3.97
C ARG A 57 1.04 19.43 -3.42
N SER A 58 2.23 19.73 -2.89
CA SER A 58 3.10 18.72 -2.26
C SER A 58 2.42 18.08 -1.05
N LEU A 59 1.83 18.89 -0.17
CA LEU A 59 1.08 18.42 1.00
C LEU A 59 -0.17 17.63 0.61
N TYR A 60 -0.85 18.04 -0.46
CA TYR A 60 -1.99 17.31 -1.00
C TYR A 60 -1.60 15.90 -1.43
N TRP A 61 -0.52 15.75 -2.20
CA TRP A 61 -0.03 14.43 -2.63
C TRP A 61 0.46 13.59 -1.47
N PHE A 62 1.20 14.19 -0.53
CA PHE A 62 1.64 13.53 0.70
C PHE A 62 0.46 12.99 1.51
N ALA A 63 -0.60 13.79 1.68
CA ALA A 63 -1.80 13.38 2.38
C ALA A 63 -2.48 12.19 1.69
N ARG A 64 -2.58 12.19 0.35
CA ARG A 64 -3.14 11.08 -0.42
C ARG A 64 -2.32 9.80 -0.31
N ILE A 65 -0.99 9.90 -0.44
CA ILE A 65 -0.08 8.77 -0.23
C ILE A 65 -0.27 8.19 1.17
N SER A 66 -0.34 9.05 2.20
CA SER A 66 -0.54 8.64 3.59
C SER A 66 -1.90 7.94 3.80
N ILE A 67 -2.97 8.48 3.22
CA ILE A 67 -4.32 7.88 3.26
C ILE A 67 -4.32 6.51 2.59
N ALA A 68 -3.68 6.39 1.42
CA ALA A 68 -3.57 5.15 0.68
C ALA A 68 -2.76 4.08 1.42
N ALA A 69 -1.56 4.44 1.89
CA ALA A 69 -0.69 3.55 2.64
C ALA A 69 -1.38 3.04 3.91
N ARG A 70 -2.12 3.91 4.60
CA ARG A 70 -2.94 3.51 5.74
C ARG A 70 -4.02 2.50 5.36
N ALA A 71 -4.78 2.77 4.31
CA ALA A 71 -5.83 1.85 3.89
C ALA A 71 -5.29 0.47 3.55
N ILE A 72 -4.11 0.41 2.94
CA ILE A 72 -3.39 -0.84 2.68
C ILE A 72 -3.00 -1.56 3.97
N CYS A 73 -2.49 -0.82 4.97
CA CYS A 73 -2.05 -1.40 6.24
C CYS A 73 -3.19 -1.96 7.10
N PHE A 74 -4.39 -1.42 6.97
CA PHE A 74 -5.56 -1.78 7.80
C PHE A 74 -6.68 -2.46 7.02
N ASP A 75 -6.42 -2.87 5.77
CA ASP A 75 -7.41 -3.54 4.91
C ASP A 75 -8.71 -2.74 4.71
N GLU A 76 -8.59 -1.41 4.63
CA GLU A 76 -9.75 -0.52 4.56
C GLU A 76 -10.15 -0.15 3.14
N SER A 77 -11.45 0.00 2.92
CA SER A 77 -11.97 0.51 1.66
C SER A 77 -11.73 2.01 1.56
N LEU A 78 -11.14 2.45 0.44
CA LEU A 78 -11.09 3.86 0.08
C LEU A 78 -12.17 4.17 -0.97
N PRO A 79 -13.01 5.20 -0.75
CA PRO A 79 -13.78 5.78 -1.85
C PRO A 79 -12.78 6.33 -2.88
N MET A 80 -12.87 5.80 -4.10
CA MET A 80 -12.06 6.29 -5.22
C MET A 80 -12.33 7.78 -5.42
N PRO A 81 -11.29 8.62 -5.55
CA PRO A 81 -11.51 10.01 -5.96
C PRO A 81 -12.14 10.02 -7.36
N PRO A 82 -13.05 10.96 -7.66
CA PRO A 82 -13.72 11.03 -8.95
C PRO A 82 -12.71 11.09 -10.12
N PRO A 83 -13.08 10.54 -11.31
CA PRO A 83 -12.20 10.49 -12.49
C PRO A 83 -11.54 11.83 -12.87
N ALA A 84 -12.23 12.94 -12.57
CA ALA A 84 -11.77 14.31 -12.78
C ALA A 84 -10.54 14.70 -11.92
N LEU A 85 -10.34 14.05 -10.76
CA LEU A 85 -9.17 14.24 -9.88
C LEU A 85 -8.02 13.28 -10.20
N THR A 86 -8.29 12.28 -11.04
CA THR A 86 -7.31 11.36 -11.64
C THR A 86 -6.94 11.76 -13.08
N CYS A 87 -7.35 12.95 -13.53
CA CYS A 87 -7.18 13.49 -14.89
C CYS A 87 -5.73 13.62 -15.42
N ALA A 88 -4.73 13.01 -14.77
CA ALA A 88 -3.37 13.01 -15.29
C ALA A 88 -3.05 11.79 -16.17
N ARG A 89 -3.75 10.64 -16.13
CA ARG A 89 -3.26 9.46 -16.89
C ARG A 89 -4.22 8.26 -17.09
N SER A 90 -5.52 8.49 -17.33
CA SER A 90 -6.41 7.39 -17.78
C SER A 90 -6.07 6.86 -19.18
N ASN A 91 -5.19 7.56 -19.91
CA ASN A 91 -4.55 7.02 -21.09
C ASN A 91 -3.21 6.46 -20.64
N THR A 92 -3.02 5.15 -20.74
CA THR A 92 -1.69 4.57 -20.92
C THR A 92 -0.89 5.49 -21.84
N PRO A 93 0.28 6.01 -21.43
CA PRO A 93 1.07 6.84 -22.33
C PRO A 93 1.38 6.00 -23.57
N SER A 94 0.77 6.35 -24.68
CA SER A 94 1.18 5.93 -26.02
C SER A 94 2.49 6.64 -26.43
N GLY A 95 3.31 7.01 -25.46
CA GLY A 95 4.54 7.77 -25.64
C GLY A 95 5.36 7.71 -24.34
N ASN A 96 6.64 7.39 -24.49
CA ASN A 96 7.64 7.14 -23.46
C ASN A 96 7.97 8.33 -22.54
N THR A 97 7.05 9.29 -22.35
CA THR A 97 7.34 10.51 -21.60
C THR A 97 7.07 10.25 -20.12
N LEU A 98 8.13 9.96 -19.36
CA LEU A 98 8.08 9.88 -17.91
C LEU A 98 7.62 11.20 -17.28
N PRO A 99 7.03 11.19 -16.07
CA PRO A 99 6.86 12.42 -15.33
C PRO A 99 8.24 13.00 -15.01
N SER A 100 8.43 14.28 -15.35
CA SER A 100 9.74 14.94 -15.30
C SER A 100 10.00 15.65 -13.98
N SER A 101 8.96 15.84 -13.15
CA SER A 101 9.06 16.51 -11.85
C SER A 101 8.75 15.60 -10.67
N VAL A 102 9.28 15.93 -9.48
CA VAL A 102 8.97 15.25 -8.22
C VAL A 102 7.47 15.21 -7.96
N GLU A 103 6.77 16.32 -8.21
CA GLU A 103 5.34 16.43 -7.97
C GLU A 103 4.53 15.44 -8.81
N GLU A 104 4.86 15.29 -10.10
CA GLU A 104 4.19 14.32 -10.97
C GLU A 104 4.49 12.87 -10.56
N ASN A 105 5.70 12.59 -10.06
CA ASN A 105 6.06 11.28 -9.53
C ASN A 105 5.31 10.97 -8.22
N MET A 106 5.16 11.95 -7.32
CA MET A 106 4.32 11.81 -6.13
C MET A 106 2.85 11.59 -6.49
N ALA A 107 2.34 12.30 -7.49
CA ALA A 107 0.98 12.12 -7.99
C ALA A 107 0.78 10.71 -8.56
N LEU A 108 1.73 10.21 -9.33
CA LEU A 108 1.72 8.86 -9.88
C LEU A 108 1.73 7.80 -8.77
N LEU A 109 2.58 7.96 -7.76
CA LEU A 109 2.63 7.07 -6.61
C LEU A 109 1.29 7.06 -5.85
N ALA A 110 0.71 8.24 -5.58
CA ALA A 110 -0.59 8.34 -4.93
C ALA A 110 -1.66 7.55 -5.67
N MET A 111 -1.73 7.70 -7.01
CA MET A 111 -2.68 6.96 -7.84
C MET A 111 -2.47 5.46 -7.79
N HIS A 112 -1.23 4.98 -7.83
CA HIS A 112 -0.94 3.54 -7.72
C HIS A 112 -1.33 2.98 -6.36
N LEU A 113 -0.98 3.66 -5.26
CA LEU A 113 -1.30 3.18 -3.92
C LEU A 113 -2.81 3.19 -3.64
N GLU A 114 -3.54 4.21 -4.11
CA GLU A 114 -5.00 4.22 -3.99
C GLU A 114 -5.66 3.12 -4.82
N SER A 115 -5.17 2.88 -6.04
CA SER A 115 -5.63 1.77 -6.88
C SER A 115 -5.38 0.43 -6.20
N TRP A 116 -4.23 0.27 -5.56
CA TRP A 116 -3.91 -0.93 -4.78
C TRP A 116 -4.84 -1.08 -3.58
N ALA A 117 -5.00 -0.05 -2.75
CA ALA A 117 -5.89 -0.07 -1.59
C ALA A 117 -7.32 -0.49 -1.98
N HIS A 118 -7.84 0.07 -3.08
CA HIS A 118 -9.14 -0.30 -3.61
C HIS A 118 -9.20 -1.77 -4.06
N LEU A 119 -8.17 -2.26 -4.75
CA LEU A 119 -8.08 -3.66 -5.17
C LEU A 119 -7.96 -4.62 -3.99
N GLN A 120 -7.21 -4.26 -2.96
CA GLN A 120 -7.05 -5.05 -1.73
C GLN A 120 -8.39 -5.20 -1.03
N SER A 121 -9.13 -4.10 -0.84
CA SER A 121 -10.48 -4.13 -0.27
C SER A 121 -11.43 -5.04 -1.07
N ARG A 122 -11.44 -4.93 -2.41
CA ARG A 122 -12.24 -5.81 -3.28
C ARG A 122 -11.82 -7.28 -3.18
N SER A 123 -10.53 -7.54 -3.08
CA SER A 123 -9.97 -8.90 -3.00
C SER A 123 -10.32 -9.57 -1.69
N ILE A 124 -10.24 -8.84 -0.58
CA ILE A 124 -10.63 -9.33 0.74
C ILE A 124 -12.13 -9.63 0.78
N SER A 125 -12.96 -8.74 0.22
CA SER A 125 -14.40 -9.00 0.10
C SER A 125 -14.66 -10.25 -0.74
N TRP A 126 -13.99 -10.38 -1.89
CA TRP A 126 -14.16 -11.52 -2.77
C TRP A 126 -13.75 -12.84 -2.10
N VAL A 127 -12.65 -12.86 -1.34
CA VAL A 127 -12.21 -14.03 -0.58
C VAL A 127 -13.23 -14.40 0.50
N LYS A 128 -13.72 -13.44 1.28
CA LYS A 128 -14.76 -13.68 2.30
C LYS A 128 -16.04 -14.25 1.69
N ASP A 129 -16.49 -13.66 0.58
CA ASP A 129 -17.66 -14.16 -0.15
C ASP A 129 -17.42 -15.59 -0.67
N SER A 130 -16.21 -15.91 -1.14
CA SER A 130 -15.81 -17.26 -1.55
C SER A 130 -15.88 -18.26 -0.39
N GLU A 131 -15.38 -17.89 0.79
CA GLU A 131 -15.43 -18.72 2.00
C GLU A 131 -16.88 -18.97 2.44
N GLU A 132 -17.72 -17.93 2.45
CA GLU A 132 -19.13 -18.07 2.80
C GLU A 132 -19.90 -18.96 1.81
N LEU A 133 -19.62 -18.82 0.52
CA LEU A 133 -20.23 -19.66 -0.53
C LEU A 133 -19.78 -21.11 -0.41
N PHE A 134 -18.50 -21.33 -0.11
CA PHE A 134 -17.96 -22.66 0.14
C PHE A 134 -18.64 -23.32 1.35
N LEU A 135 -18.71 -22.61 2.49
CA LEU A 135 -19.38 -23.11 3.70
C LEU A 135 -20.86 -23.44 3.47
N LYS A 136 -21.58 -22.61 2.70
CA LYS A 136 -23.00 -22.88 2.34
C LYS A 136 -23.16 -24.15 1.51
N GLN A 137 -22.19 -24.48 0.66
CA GLN A 137 -22.21 -25.70 -0.16
C GLN A 137 -21.83 -26.95 0.65
N THR A 138 -20.89 -26.83 1.58
CA THR A 138 -20.49 -27.94 2.44
C THR A 138 -21.55 -28.24 3.50
N CYS A 139 -22.21 -27.23 4.07
CA CYS A 139 -23.29 -27.44 5.05
C CYS A 139 -24.56 -28.08 4.47
N THR A 140 -24.81 -27.98 3.16
CA THR A 140 -25.91 -28.71 2.50
C THR A 140 -25.54 -30.16 2.17
N ALA A 141 -24.25 -30.50 2.16
CA ALA A 141 -23.73 -31.85 2.03
C ALA A 141 -23.34 -32.40 3.41
N SER A 142 -24.25 -33.13 4.05
CA SER A 142 -24.13 -33.70 5.40
C SER A 142 -22.76 -34.27 5.84
N VAL A 143 -21.82 -33.42 6.27
CA VAL A 143 -20.61 -33.81 7.00
C VAL A 143 -20.33 -32.75 8.07
N ILE A 144 -20.75 -33.03 9.31
CA ILE A 144 -20.67 -32.12 10.45
C ILE A 144 -19.28 -32.12 11.12
N ASP A 145 -18.41 -33.07 10.80
CA ASP A 145 -17.17 -33.26 11.57
C ASP A 145 -15.93 -33.12 10.69
N ASN A 146 -15.58 -31.90 10.28
CA ASN A 146 -14.20 -31.39 10.22
C ASN A 146 -14.16 -29.95 9.64
N PRO A 147 -13.33 -29.05 10.20
CA PRO A 147 -13.01 -27.78 9.53
C PRO A 147 -12.38 -28.05 8.16
N PRO A 148 -12.55 -27.17 7.16
CA PRO A 148 -12.04 -27.41 5.81
C PRO A 148 -10.54 -27.69 5.85
N LEU A 149 -10.16 -28.87 5.38
CA LEU A 149 -8.76 -29.20 5.14
C LEU A 149 -8.23 -28.20 4.11
N LEU A 150 -7.09 -27.61 4.43
CA LEU A 150 -6.29 -26.79 3.52
C LEU A 150 -6.09 -27.58 2.21
N GLY A 151 -6.86 -27.29 1.17
CA GLY A 151 -6.78 -28.02 -0.11
C GLY A 151 -8.10 -28.52 -0.69
N GLU A 152 -9.27 -28.36 -0.05
CA GLU A 152 -10.53 -28.55 -0.78
C GLU A 152 -10.69 -27.42 -1.81
N GLU A 153 -10.62 -27.81 -3.09
CA GLU A 153 -10.66 -26.87 -4.19
C GLU A 153 -12.03 -26.17 -4.25
N TYR A 154 -12.02 -24.83 -4.37
CA TYR A 154 -13.18 -23.94 -4.52
C TYR A 154 -13.90 -24.15 -5.88
N LYS A 155 -14.27 -25.41 -6.20
CA LYS A 155 -14.65 -25.90 -7.53
C LYS A 155 -15.99 -25.38 -8.06
N ASN A 156 -16.87 -24.89 -7.19
CA ASN A 156 -18.28 -24.61 -7.53
C ASN A 156 -18.71 -23.17 -7.23
N LEU A 157 -17.83 -22.19 -7.41
CA LEU A 157 -18.22 -20.78 -7.22
C LEU A 157 -19.23 -20.34 -8.31
N PRO A 158 -20.24 -19.51 -7.98
CA PRO A 158 -21.18 -18.97 -8.96
C PRO A 158 -20.46 -18.20 -10.07
N PHE A 159 -20.99 -18.28 -11.29
CA PHE A 159 -20.38 -17.65 -12.47
C PHE A 159 -20.16 -16.14 -12.31
N GLU A 160 -21.13 -15.41 -11.74
CA GLU A 160 -20.98 -13.97 -11.47
C GLU A 160 -19.83 -13.67 -10.50
N HIS A 161 -19.62 -14.54 -9.51
CA HIS A 161 -18.53 -14.41 -8.54
C HIS A 161 -17.17 -14.66 -9.18
N ILE A 162 -17.10 -15.65 -10.08
CA ILE A 162 -15.90 -15.92 -10.90
C ILE A 162 -15.57 -14.72 -11.78
N ILE A 163 -16.56 -14.12 -12.47
CA ILE A 163 -16.35 -12.91 -13.29
C ILE A 163 -15.74 -11.78 -12.45
N ARG A 164 -16.32 -11.50 -11.28
CA ARG A 164 -15.78 -10.47 -10.37
C ARG A 164 -14.34 -10.76 -9.95
N GLY A 165 -14.01 -12.02 -9.71
CA GLY A 165 -12.64 -12.45 -9.40
C GLY A 165 -11.68 -12.21 -10.58
N ILE A 166 -12.09 -12.57 -11.79
CA ILE A 166 -11.29 -12.33 -13.02
C ILE A 166 -11.06 -10.83 -13.25
N GLU A 167 -12.07 -9.99 -13.03
CA GLU A 167 -11.91 -8.53 -13.13
C GLU A 167 -10.87 -7.99 -12.14
N ILE A 168 -10.89 -8.46 -10.90
CA ILE A 168 -9.91 -8.10 -9.86
C ILE A 168 -8.50 -8.49 -10.32
N VAL A 169 -8.32 -9.73 -10.78
CA VAL A 169 -7.05 -10.25 -11.31
C VAL A 169 -6.56 -9.40 -12.49
N CYS A 170 -7.45 -9.01 -13.39
CA CYS A 170 -7.11 -8.16 -14.54
C CYS A 170 -6.66 -6.76 -14.11
N CYS A 171 -7.35 -6.14 -13.16
CA CYS A 171 -6.97 -4.84 -12.61
C CYS A 171 -5.63 -4.91 -11.87
N ALA A 172 -5.41 -5.94 -11.05
CA ALA A 172 -4.14 -6.16 -10.36
C ALA A 172 -2.98 -6.36 -11.35
N SER A 173 -3.17 -7.16 -12.40
CA SER A 173 -2.18 -7.36 -13.47
C SER A 173 -1.84 -6.05 -14.20
N LYS A 174 -2.84 -5.20 -14.47
CA LYS A 174 -2.61 -3.87 -15.08
C LYS A 174 -1.81 -2.96 -14.15
N LEU A 175 -2.16 -2.92 -12.87
CA LEU A 175 -1.47 -2.10 -11.88
C LEU A 175 -0.02 -2.56 -11.66
N GLN A 176 0.21 -3.87 -11.51
CA GLN A 176 1.54 -4.45 -11.35
C GLN A 176 2.44 -4.09 -12.54
N ARG A 177 1.94 -4.21 -13.79
CA ARG A 177 2.69 -3.79 -14.99
C ARG A 177 3.01 -2.30 -15.01
N ALA A 178 2.06 -1.44 -14.59
CA ALA A 178 2.28 0.00 -14.52
C ALA A 178 3.37 0.36 -13.50
N ILE A 179 3.37 -0.31 -12.33
CA ILE A 179 4.41 -0.16 -11.32
C ILE A 179 5.76 -0.64 -11.84
N ILE A 180 5.83 -1.84 -12.44
CA ILE A 180 7.07 -2.37 -13.04
C ILE A 180 7.63 -1.40 -14.08
N ALA A 181 6.80 -0.89 -14.99
CA ALA A 181 7.22 0.08 -15.99
C ALA A 181 7.80 1.36 -15.36
N THR A 182 7.21 1.82 -14.24
CA THR A 182 7.71 2.97 -13.48
C THR A 182 9.08 2.67 -12.87
N VAL A 183 9.23 1.53 -12.18
CA VAL A 183 10.51 1.13 -11.58
C VAL A 183 11.61 0.98 -12.64
N LEU A 184 11.32 0.29 -13.75
CA LEU A 184 12.28 0.06 -14.83
C LEU A 184 12.75 1.37 -15.49
N SER A 185 11.88 2.37 -15.57
CA SER A 185 12.26 3.67 -16.14
C SER A 185 13.33 4.41 -15.31
N TRP A 186 13.34 4.18 -14.00
CA TRP A 186 14.35 4.74 -13.11
C TRP A 186 15.62 3.91 -13.11
N THR A 187 15.53 2.59 -13.14
CA THR A 187 16.73 1.72 -13.17
C THR A 187 17.49 1.80 -14.50
N ASN A 188 16.80 2.10 -15.61
CA ASN A 188 17.41 2.25 -16.93
C ASN A 188 18.01 3.64 -17.18
N SER A 189 17.78 4.59 -16.27
CA SER A 189 18.35 5.94 -16.34
C SER A 189 19.64 6.00 -15.51
N PRO A 190 20.67 6.76 -15.94
CA PRO A 190 21.86 6.94 -15.12
C PRO A 190 21.46 7.56 -13.77
N VAL A 191 21.89 6.96 -12.66
CA VAL A 191 21.48 7.35 -11.29
C VAL A 191 21.76 8.83 -11.01
N SER A 192 22.81 9.40 -11.61
CA SER A 192 23.14 10.83 -11.50
C SER A 192 22.14 11.77 -12.17
N ALA A 193 21.24 11.26 -13.02
CA ALA A 193 20.20 12.02 -13.70
C ALA A 193 18.85 11.98 -12.98
N ILE A 194 18.73 11.21 -11.89
CA ILE A 194 17.48 11.07 -11.13
C ILE A 194 17.59 11.89 -9.86
N GLU A 195 16.61 12.77 -9.64
CA GLU A 195 16.56 13.56 -8.42
C GLU A 195 16.43 12.66 -7.18
N PRO A 196 17.22 12.87 -6.10
CA PRO A 196 17.15 12.06 -4.88
C PRO A 196 15.74 11.93 -4.29
N SER A 197 14.93 12.99 -4.38
CA SER A 197 13.53 13.03 -3.96
C SER A 197 12.68 11.97 -4.68
N ILE A 198 12.95 11.67 -5.95
CA ILE A 198 12.24 10.64 -6.72
C ILE A 198 12.67 9.24 -6.27
N LEU A 199 13.97 9.05 -5.98
CA LEU A 199 14.48 7.78 -5.46
C LEU A 199 13.88 7.42 -4.10
N SER A 200 13.48 8.41 -3.29
CA SER A 200 12.79 8.19 -2.00
C SER A 200 11.42 7.52 -2.14
N LEU A 201 10.84 7.53 -3.35
CA LEU A 201 9.55 6.90 -3.65
C LEU A 201 9.70 5.41 -3.99
N LEU A 202 10.89 4.97 -4.42
CA LEU A 202 11.15 3.59 -4.87
C LEU A 202 10.72 2.51 -3.85
N PRO A 203 10.96 2.65 -2.53
CA PRO A 203 10.54 1.64 -1.56
C PRO A 203 9.04 1.37 -1.57
N TYR A 204 8.20 2.38 -1.87
CA TYR A 204 6.76 2.20 -1.98
C TYR A 204 6.36 1.37 -3.19
N TYR A 205 7.05 1.53 -4.33
CA TYR A 205 6.78 0.71 -5.52
C TYR A 205 7.20 -0.74 -5.29
N GLN A 206 8.37 -0.95 -4.68
CA GLN A 206 8.87 -2.29 -4.34
C GLN A 206 7.94 -2.99 -3.32
N TRP A 207 7.52 -2.26 -2.28
CA TRP A 207 6.49 -2.69 -1.33
C TRP A 207 5.18 -3.04 -2.02
N SER A 208 4.72 -2.21 -2.96
CA SER A 208 3.49 -2.46 -3.72
C SER A 208 3.57 -3.73 -4.56
N LEU A 209 4.72 -4.02 -5.19
CA LEU A 209 4.90 -5.23 -5.97
C LEU A 209 4.84 -6.50 -5.11
N ALA A 210 5.51 -6.48 -3.95
CA ALA A 210 5.45 -7.57 -2.98
C ALA A 210 4.01 -7.76 -2.46
N GLY A 211 3.36 -6.67 -2.04
CA GLY A 211 2.01 -6.70 -1.50
C GLY A 211 0.94 -7.15 -2.49
N LEU A 212 0.99 -6.65 -3.73
CA LEU A 212 0.07 -7.09 -4.80
C LEU A 212 0.22 -8.59 -5.09
N SER A 213 1.44 -9.14 -5.01
CA SER A 213 1.66 -10.58 -5.21
C SER A 213 1.08 -11.39 -4.04
N ARG A 214 1.29 -10.94 -2.80
CA ARG A 214 0.80 -11.61 -1.59
C ARG A 214 -0.73 -11.57 -1.42
N GLN A 215 -1.40 -10.65 -2.10
CA GLN A 215 -2.87 -10.56 -2.12
C GLN A 215 -3.56 -11.81 -2.69
N PHE A 216 -2.86 -12.60 -3.50
CA PHE A 216 -3.39 -13.79 -4.17
C PHE A 216 -2.94 -15.12 -3.54
N VAL A 217 -2.45 -15.10 -2.30
CA VAL A 217 -2.00 -16.32 -1.58
C VAL A 217 -3.16 -17.24 -1.19
N HIS A 218 -4.37 -16.70 -1.03
CA HIS A 218 -5.51 -17.49 -0.58
C HIS A 218 -5.94 -18.55 -1.61
N PRO A 219 -6.19 -19.82 -1.23
CA PRO A 219 -6.50 -20.89 -2.17
C PRO A 219 -7.73 -20.65 -3.05
N ALA A 220 -8.71 -19.83 -2.61
CA ALA A 220 -9.87 -19.48 -3.40
C ALA A 220 -9.52 -18.93 -4.80
N TRP A 221 -8.39 -18.23 -4.95
CA TRP A 221 -8.00 -17.66 -6.24
C TRP A 221 -7.72 -18.72 -7.32
N THR A 222 -7.41 -19.96 -6.95
CA THR A 222 -7.17 -21.05 -7.92
C THR A 222 -8.44 -21.47 -8.64
N SER A 223 -9.63 -21.19 -8.09
CA SER A 223 -10.92 -21.48 -8.72
C SER A 223 -11.17 -20.70 -10.01
N LEU A 224 -10.44 -19.60 -10.22
CA LEU A 224 -10.62 -18.75 -11.39
C LEU A 224 -10.01 -19.35 -12.66
N THR A 225 -9.15 -20.37 -12.53
CA THR A 225 -8.48 -21.04 -13.66
C THR A 225 -7.73 -20.08 -14.61
N CYS A 226 -7.31 -18.91 -14.09
CA CYS A 226 -6.57 -17.90 -14.84
C CYS A 226 -5.19 -17.64 -14.21
N GLY A 227 -4.26 -17.09 -15.00
CA GLY A 227 -2.96 -16.67 -14.48
C GLY A 227 -3.10 -15.57 -13.43
N LEU A 228 -2.56 -15.80 -12.23
CA LEU A 228 -2.54 -14.82 -11.15
C LEU A 228 -1.30 -13.92 -11.28
N PRO A 229 -1.38 -12.61 -10.96
CA PRO A 229 -0.26 -11.67 -11.05
C PRO A 229 0.69 -11.81 -9.86
N VAL A 230 1.18 -13.03 -9.63
CA VAL A 230 2.06 -13.38 -8.51
C VAL A 230 3.48 -13.48 -9.04
N MET A 231 4.36 -12.64 -8.51
CA MET A 231 5.80 -12.77 -8.78
C MET A 231 6.36 -14.03 -8.12
N PRO A 232 7.45 -14.62 -8.64
CA PRO A 232 8.16 -15.69 -7.93
C PRO A 232 8.58 -15.26 -6.52
N ASP A 233 8.57 -16.18 -5.55
CA ASP A 233 8.88 -15.88 -4.15
C ASP A 233 10.26 -15.24 -3.96
N ASP A 234 11.26 -15.64 -4.75
CA ASP A 234 12.59 -15.04 -4.71
C ASP A 234 12.58 -13.56 -5.12
N LEU A 235 11.74 -13.21 -6.11
CA LEU A 235 11.58 -11.82 -6.55
C LEU A 235 10.80 -11.00 -5.51
N ILE A 236 9.74 -11.55 -4.91
CA ILE A 236 9.01 -10.90 -3.80
C ILE A 236 9.96 -10.58 -2.65
N TYR A 237 10.78 -11.57 -2.27
CA TYR A 237 11.78 -11.44 -1.22
C TYR A 237 12.83 -10.37 -1.59
N GLN A 238 13.34 -10.37 -2.83
CA GLN A 238 14.32 -9.38 -3.27
C GLN A 238 13.76 -7.95 -3.26
N GLN A 239 12.55 -7.73 -3.81
CA GLN A 239 11.88 -6.42 -3.79
C GLN A 239 11.69 -5.92 -2.35
N SER A 240 11.29 -6.80 -1.45
CA SER A 240 11.10 -6.48 -0.04
C SER A 240 12.42 -6.11 0.65
N LYS A 241 13.48 -6.88 0.38
CA LYS A 241 14.81 -6.62 0.94
C LYS A 241 15.40 -5.29 0.46
N GLU A 242 15.21 -4.94 -0.81
CA GLU A 242 15.64 -3.66 -1.36
C GLU A 242 14.88 -2.49 -0.72
N ALA A 243 13.55 -2.61 -0.59
CA ALA A 243 12.71 -1.62 0.07
C ALA A 243 13.14 -1.40 1.53
N PHE A 244 13.36 -2.49 2.27
CA PHE A 244 13.84 -2.44 3.66
C PHE A 244 15.22 -1.78 3.76
N SER A 245 16.15 -2.18 2.90
CA SER A 245 17.52 -1.64 2.91
C SER A 245 17.54 -0.14 2.58
N TYR A 246 16.57 0.37 1.83
CA TYR A 246 16.41 1.80 1.64
C TYR A 246 15.89 2.47 2.91
N ALA A 247 14.83 1.94 3.52
CA ALA A 247 14.24 2.49 4.75
C ALA A 247 15.26 2.53 5.90
N GLU A 248 16.07 1.47 6.04
CA GLU A 248 17.14 1.40 7.04
C GLU A 248 18.21 2.49 6.80
N ARG A 249 18.71 2.63 5.57
CA ARG A 249 19.67 3.68 5.21
C ARG A 249 19.11 5.09 5.40
N SER A 250 17.82 5.29 5.11
CA SER A 250 17.16 6.58 5.33
C SER A 250 17.17 6.94 6.83
N LEU A 251 16.94 5.97 7.71
CA LEU A 251 16.96 6.18 9.16
C LEU A 251 18.38 6.50 9.69
N GLU A 252 19.41 5.91 9.09
CA GLU A 252 20.83 6.17 9.44
C GLU A 252 21.30 7.55 8.99
N ASN A 253 20.86 7.99 7.81
CA ASN A 253 21.37 9.22 7.17
C ASN A 253 20.49 10.47 7.43
N SER A 254 19.23 10.30 7.86
CA SER A 254 18.32 11.42 8.16
C SER A 254 18.20 11.68 9.65
N ALA A 255 18.35 12.96 10.02
CA ALA A 255 18.21 13.42 11.40
C ALA A 255 16.75 13.33 11.90
N ASP A 256 15.75 13.55 11.05
CA ASP A 256 14.40 13.84 11.52
C ASP A 256 13.29 13.29 10.58
N PHE A 257 12.34 12.55 11.17
CA PHE A 257 11.04 12.09 10.63
C PHE A 257 10.96 11.22 9.37
N GLU A 258 11.96 11.17 8.49
CA GLU A 258 11.85 10.42 7.21
C GLU A 258 11.59 8.92 7.42
N GLY A 259 12.26 8.31 8.41
CA GLY A 259 12.04 6.90 8.77
C GLY A 259 10.59 6.56 9.16
N LEU A 260 9.82 7.53 9.66
CA LEU A 260 8.40 7.34 9.96
C LEU A 260 7.58 7.09 8.69
N LEU A 261 7.96 7.69 7.57
CA LEU A 261 7.28 7.54 6.28
C LEU A 261 7.35 6.11 5.78
N TYR A 262 8.38 5.37 6.17
CA TYR A 262 8.59 3.98 5.80
C TYR A 262 7.98 2.97 6.78
N VAL A 263 7.42 3.40 7.91
CA VAL A 263 6.73 2.48 8.84
C VAL A 263 5.63 1.66 8.16
N PRO A 264 4.75 2.24 7.31
CA PRO A 264 3.72 1.49 6.62
C PRO A 264 4.24 0.30 5.81
N ILE A 265 5.43 0.41 5.17
CA ILE A 265 5.92 -0.66 4.29
C ILE A 265 6.29 -1.93 5.07
N MET A 266 6.58 -1.80 6.37
CA MET A 266 6.98 -2.90 7.23
C MET A 266 5.88 -3.95 7.42
N ASN A 267 4.61 -3.60 7.16
CA ASN A 267 3.48 -4.54 7.26
C ASN A 267 3.58 -5.75 6.31
N ILE A 268 4.31 -5.60 5.21
CA ILE A 268 4.56 -6.66 4.22
C ILE A 268 6.05 -6.95 4.16
N VAL A 269 6.87 -5.90 4.01
CA VAL A 269 8.32 -6.06 3.85
C VAL A 269 8.95 -6.75 5.06
N GLY A 270 8.50 -6.43 6.28
CA GLY A 270 9.00 -7.09 7.48
C GLY A 270 8.63 -8.58 7.55
N LEU A 271 7.49 -8.98 6.97
CA LEU A 271 7.06 -10.37 6.94
C LEU A 271 7.93 -11.24 6.02
N GLU A 272 8.53 -10.62 5.00
CA GLU A 272 9.42 -11.31 4.06
C GLU A 272 10.84 -11.54 4.61
N MET A 273 11.18 -11.06 5.81
CA MET A 273 12.48 -11.28 6.42
C MET A 273 12.63 -12.75 6.89
N LYS A 274 13.46 -13.52 6.18
CA LYS A 274 13.57 -14.98 6.36
C LYS A 274 14.63 -15.36 7.39
N THR A 275 15.78 -14.65 7.42
CA THR A 275 16.89 -15.03 8.29
C THR A 275 16.81 -14.36 9.67
N ALA A 276 17.44 -14.97 10.69
CA ALA A 276 17.51 -14.38 12.02
C ALA A 276 18.20 -12.99 12.01
N GLN A 277 19.22 -12.82 11.16
CA GLN A 277 19.92 -11.54 10.99
C GLN A 277 19.01 -10.46 10.39
N GLU A 278 18.22 -10.80 9.37
CA GLU A 278 17.25 -9.89 8.76
C GLU A 278 16.15 -9.47 9.75
N ARG A 279 15.60 -10.44 10.46
CA ARG A 279 14.59 -10.19 11.51
C ARG A 279 15.15 -9.30 12.62
N ALA A 280 16.41 -9.52 13.02
CA ALA A 280 17.09 -8.66 13.98
C ALA A 280 17.28 -7.22 13.48
N ARG A 281 17.65 -7.04 12.20
CA ARG A 281 17.74 -5.71 11.57
C ARG A 281 16.39 -4.99 11.52
N ALA A 282 15.33 -5.70 11.11
CA ALA A 282 13.98 -5.15 11.10
C ALA A 282 13.51 -4.72 12.50
N LEU A 283 13.79 -5.52 13.53
CA LEU A 283 13.52 -5.12 14.92
C LEU A 283 14.40 -3.94 15.37
N GLY A 284 15.65 -3.87 14.94
CA GLY A 284 16.54 -2.74 15.20
C GLY A 284 16.02 -1.43 14.60
N PHE A 285 15.52 -1.47 13.37
CA PHE A 285 14.84 -0.35 12.70
C PHE A 285 13.63 0.13 13.52
N VAL A 286 12.74 -0.79 13.90
CA VAL A 286 11.53 -0.47 14.69
C VAL A 286 11.90 0.06 16.09
N THR A 287 12.91 -0.53 16.73
CA THR A 287 13.42 -0.08 18.04
C THR A 287 13.95 1.34 17.95
N THR A 288 14.70 1.66 16.89
CA THR A 288 15.22 3.01 16.67
C THR A 288 14.08 4.03 16.52
N LEU A 289 13.03 3.72 15.77
CA LEU A 289 11.85 4.57 15.67
C LEU A 289 11.14 4.78 17.02
N LYS A 290 11.03 3.71 17.83
CA LYS A 290 10.49 3.80 19.18
C LYS A 290 11.33 4.71 20.08
N THR A 291 12.67 4.62 20.01
CA THR A 291 13.56 5.51 20.77
C THR A 291 13.47 6.97 20.32
N ARG A 292 13.09 7.23 19.06
CA ARG A 292 12.80 8.57 18.53
C ARG A 292 11.39 9.08 18.92
N GLY A 293 10.62 8.32 19.71
CA GLY A 293 9.34 8.74 20.26
C GLY A 293 8.10 8.35 19.43
N PHE A 294 8.25 7.51 18.41
CA PHE A 294 7.10 7.06 17.60
C PHE A 294 6.42 5.85 18.24
N ALA A 295 5.37 6.08 19.03
CA ALA A 295 4.66 5.02 19.74
C ALA A 295 4.10 3.93 18.81
N VAL A 296 3.66 4.29 17.59
CA VAL A 296 3.14 3.34 16.59
C VAL A 296 4.12 2.22 16.24
N ALA A 297 5.43 2.44 16.40
CA ALA A 297 6.46 1.42 16.19
C ALA A 297 6.27 0.21 17.12
N GLY A 298 5.72 0.41 18.33
CA GLY A 298 5.44 -0.68 19.28
C GLY A 298 4.44 -1.70 18.72
N LYS A 299 3.40 -1.24 18.02
CA LYS A 299 2.43 -2.12 17.36
C LYS A 299 3.08 -2.94 16.25
N VAL A 300 3.90 -2.30 15.41
CA VAL A 300 4.64 -3.00 14.34
C VAL A 300 5.59 -4.05 14.90
N GLU A 301 6.32 -3.73 15.98
CA GLU A 301 7.20 -4.68 16.67
C GLU A 301 6.45 -5.94 17.12
N GLN A 302 5.27 -5.75 17.73
CA GLN A 302 4.44 -6.86 18.19
C GLN A 302 3.92 -7.70 17.03
N ASP A 303 3.48 -7.08 15.95
CA ASP A 303 2.92 -7.78 14.79
C ASP A 303 4.00 -8.61 14.07
N LEU A 304 5.21 -8.07 13.90
CA LEU A 304 6.36 -8.81 13.34
C LEU A 304 6.76 -10.00 14.22
N LYS A 305 6.88 -9.79 15.54
CA LYS A 305 7.21 -10.87 16.48
C LYS A 305 6.17 -11.98 16.44
N ARG A 306 4.88 -11.66 16.40
CA ARG A 306 3.81 -12.65 16.30
C ARG A 306 3.88 -13.41 14.98
N ALA A 307 4.09 -12.72 13.87
CA ALA A 307 4.13 -13.35 12.55
C ALA A 307 5.29 -14.35 12.41
N TRP A 308 6.47 -14.02 12.92
CA TRP A 308 7.64 -14.90 12.78
C TRP A 308 7.63 -16.12 13.71
N VAL A 309 6.88 -16.07 14.83
CA VAL A 309 6.68 -17.24 15.70
C VAL A 309 5.84 -18.32 15.01
N GLY A 310 4.96 -17.95 14.08
CA GLY A 310 4.14 -18.87 13.28
C GLY A 310 4.81 -19.42 12.01
N GLN A 311 6.07 -19.07 11.73
CA GLN A 311 6.81 -19.48 10.52
C GLN A 311 7.92 -20.52 10.83
N ILE A 312 7.75 -21.35 11.87
CA ILE A 312 8.68 -22.43 12.23
C ILE A 312 8.29 -23.72 11.50
#